data_AF-A0A3N6P9D8-F1
#
_entry.id   AF-A0A3N6P9D8-F1
#
_cell.length_a   1.000
_cell.length_b   1.000
_cell.length_c   1.000
_cell.angle_alpha   90.00
_cell.angle_beta   90.00
_cell.angle_gamma   90.00
#
_symmetry.space_group_name_H-M   'P 1'
#
loop_
_entity.id
_entity.type
_entity.pdbx_description
1 polymer ?
#
loop_
_entity_poly.entity_id
_entity_poly.type
_entity_poly.pdbx_seq_one_letter_code
_entity_poly.pdbx_strand_id
1 'polypeptide(L)' 'MAKDQPLVQEYSTIKTRMWFLITTSAHGTEWWKSDGTLSGTGLAFEVTPGTQMGISSSTHIATNGDLLFFSARG' A
#
# COMPACT_ATOMS: atom_id res chain seq x y z
N MET A 1 -13.14 -21.26 8.73
CA MET A 1 -11.80 -20.68 8.89
C MET A 1 -11.53 -19.77 7.69
N ALA A 2 -11.88 -18.49 7.79
CA ALA A 2 -11.51 -17.47 6.81
C ALA A 2 -10.78 -16.39 7.61
N LYS A 3 -9.49 -16.62 7.87
CA LYS A 3 -8.64 -15.71 8.63
C LYS A 3 -7.81 -14.90 7.65
N ASP A 4 -7.97 -13.59 7.73
CA ASP A 4 -6.91 -12.61 7.51
C ASP A 4 -6.34 -12.54 6.08
N GLN A 5 -7.20 -12.48 5.06
CA GLN A 5 -6.77 -11.97 3.76
C GLN A 5 -6.72 -10.44 3.83
N PRO A 6 -5.57 -9.80 3.58
CA PRO A 6 -5.50 -8.34 3.56
C PRO A 6 -6.43 -7.79 2.48
N LEU A 7 -7.36 -6.93 2.89
CA LEU A 7 -8.23 -6.23 1.95
C LEU A 7 -7.37 -5.22 1.20
N VAL A 8 -7.25 -5.41 -0.12
CA VAL A 8 -6.66 -4.39 -1.00
C VAL A 8 -7.65 -3.24 -1.06
N GLN A 9 -7.26 -2.12 -0.48
CA GLN A 9 -8.15 -0.96 -0.36
C GLN A 9 -8.18 -0.13 -1.65
N GLU A 10 -7.02 0.12 -2.24
CA GLU A 10 -6.86 0.73 -3.56
C GLU A 10 -5.62 0.13 -4.25
N TYR A 11 -5.57 0.16 -5.58
CA TYR A 11 -4.40 -0.25 -6.35
C TYR A 11 -4.18 0.62 -7.60
N SER A 12 -2.92 0.72 -8.02
CA SER A 12 -2.51 1.33 -9.29
C SER A 12 -1.34 0.55 -9.88
N THR A 13 -1.20 0.57 -11.20
CA THR A 13 -0.06 -0.01 -11.90
C THR A 13 0.86 1.10 -12.40
N ILE A 14 2.14 1.03 -12.05
CA ILE A 14 3.18 1.93 -12.55
C ILE A 14 4.33 1.07 -13.06
N LYS A 15 4.74 1.28 -14.31
CA LYS A 15 5.59 0.36 -15.07
C LYS A 15 4.99 -1.06 -15.06
N THR A 16 5.75 -2.04 -14.56
CA THR A 16 5.38 -3.45 -14.45
C THR A 16 5.06 -3.87 -13.02
N ARG A 17 4.78 -2.92 -12.11
CA ARG A 17 4.49 -3.20 -10.70
C ARG A 17 3.13 -2.67 -10.28
N MET A 18 2.44 -3.46 -9.46
CA MET A 18 1.22 -3.06 -8.77
C MET A 18 1.60 -2.42 -7.44
N TRP A 19 0.97 -1.29 -7.14
CA TRP A 19 1.07 -0.57 -5.87
C TRP A 19 -0.29 -0.57 -5.21
N PHE A 20 -0.35 -0.84 -3.91
CA PHE A 20 -1.60 -0.98 -3.19
C PHE A 20 -1.42 -0.75 -1.70
N LEU A 21 -2.53 -0.42 -1.03
CA LEU A 21 -2.57 -0.23 0.41
C LEU A 21 -2.98 -1.53 1.11
N ILE A 22 -2.25 -1.90 2.16
CA ILE A 22 -2.62 -3.00 3.05
C ILE A 22 -2.58 -2.51 4.49
N THR A 23 -3.61 -2.88 5.26
CA THR A 23 -3.60 -2.76 6.72
C THR A 23 -3.10 -4.04 7.37
N THR A 24 -2.08 -3.94 8.23
CA THR A 24 -1.62 -5.06 9.08
C THR A 24 -1.58 -4.66 10.55
N SER A 25 -1.56 -5.65 11.45
CA SER A 25 -1.41 -5.40 12.89
C SER A 25 -0.04 -4.84 13.27
N ALA A 26 0.99 -5.07 12.45
CA ALA A 26 2.35 -4.61 12.71
C ALA A 26 2.61 -3.17 12.22
N HIS A 27 1.96 -2.77 11.12
CA HIS A 27 2.32 -1.55 10.38
C HIS A 27 1.16 -0.54 10.20
N GLY A 28 -0.06 -0.83 10.66
CA GLY A 28 -1.21 -0.01 10.25
C GLY A 28 -1.43 -0.09 8.73
N THR A 29 -1.99 0.95 8.11
CA THR A 29 -2.25 1.03 6.65
C THR A 29 -1.06 1.63 5.93
N GLU A 30 -0.38 0.84 5.09
CA GLU A 30 0.88 1.24 4.44
C GLU A 30 0.96 0.83 2.97
N TRP A 31 1.99 1.30 2.27
CA TRP A 31 2.22 1.02 0.86
C TRP A 31 2.94 -0.30 0.61
N TRP A 32 2.34 -1.13 -0.24
CA TRP A 32 2.89 -2.39 -0.70
C TRP A 32 3.06 -2.36 -2.22
N LYS A 33 4.05 -3.12 -2.70
CA LYS A 33 4.27 -3.32 -4.13
C LYS A 33 4.36 -4.80 -4.47
N SER A 34 3.96 -5.16 -5.69
CA SER A 34 4.09 -6.51 -6.24
C SER A 34 4.51 -6.48 -7.71
N ASP A 35 5.32 -7.45 -8.12
CA ASP A 35 5.57 -7.78 -9.53
C ASP A 35 4.75 -8.99 -10.02
N GLY A 36 3.79 -9.46 -9.21
CA GLY A 36 2.98 -10.65 -9.48
C GLY A 36 3.52 -11.94 -8.86
N THR A 37 4.70 -11.93 -8.23
CA THR A 37 5.26 -13.07 -7.51
C THR A 37 5.18 -12.90 -5.99
N LEU A 38 5.15 -14.00 -5.24
CA LEU A 38 5.22 -13.94 -3.77
C LEU A 38 6.52 -13.28 -3.29
N SER A 39 7.65 -13.61 -3.91
CA SER A 39 8.96 -13.03 -3.58
C SER A 39 9.09 -11.55 -3.93
N GLY A 40 8.38 -11.09 -4.95
CA GLY A 40 8.36 -9.69 -5.37
C GLY A 40 7.25 -8.86 -4.72
N THR A 41 6.50 -9.45 -3.79
CA THR A 41 5.44 -8.77 -3.03
C THR A 41 5.93 -8.41 -1.64
N GLY A 42 5.83 -7.14 -1.27
CA GLY A 42 6.23 -6.71 0.07
C GLY A 42 5.96 -5.25 0.36
N LEU A 43 6.18 -4.89 1.63
CA LEU A 43 6.14 -3.52 2.12
C LEU A 43 7.14 -2.67 1.32
N ALA A 44 6.64 -1.61 0.71
CA ALA A 44 7.43 -0.70 -0.09
C ALA A 44 7.88 0.52 0.73
N PHE A 45 6.98 1.07 1.54
CA PHE A 45 7.22 2.28 2.31
C PHE A 45 6.25 2.36 3.50
N GLU A 46 6.78 2.72 4.68
CA GLU A 46 5.99 3.15 5.83
C GLU A 46 5.96 4.68 5.87
N VAL A 47 4.77 5.26 5.88
CA VAL A 47 4.59 6.71 6.05
C VAL A 47 4.83 7.11 7.49
N THR A 48 4.28 6.33 8.43
CA THR A 48 4.52 6.52 9.87
C THR A 48 4.98 5.20 10.46
N PRO A 49 6.19 5.12 11.05
CA PRO A 49 6.70 3.85 11.58
C PRO A 49 5.81 3.25 12.68
N GLY A 50 5.64 1.92 12.63
CA GLY A 50 4.90 1.17 13.64
C GLY A 50 3.41 1.08 13.35
N THR A 51 2.58 1.04 14.40
CA THR A 51 1.14 0.74 14.23
C THR A 51 0.28 1.97 13.92
N GLN A 52 0.89 3.15 13.76
CA GLN A 52 0.16 4.39 13.55
C GLN A 52 -0.23 4.54 12.08
N MET A 53 -1.47 4.95 11.81
CA MET A 53 -1.93 5.16 10.44
C MET A 53 -1.39 6.48 9.86
N GLY A 54 -0.34 6.41 9.06
CA GLY A 54 0.15 7.54 8.25
C GLY A 54 -0.70 7.81 7.00
N ILE A 55 -1.39 6.77 6.51
CA ILE A 55 -2.28 6.82 5.34
C ILE A 55 -3.71 6.49 5.76
N SER A 56 -4.66 7.27 5.25
CA SER A 56 -6.08 6.97 5.39
C SER A 56 -6.51 5.90 4.41
N SER A 57 -7.40 5.01 4.84
CA SER A 57 -8.12 4.07 3.98
C SER A 57 -8.94 4.75 2.87
N SER A 58 -9.20 6.05 2.98
CA SER A 58 -9.86 6.88 1.96
C SER A 58 -8.90 7.79 1.20
N THR A 59 -7.59 7.57 1.29
CA THR A 59 -6.61 8.32 0.51
C THR A 59 -6.77 8.00 -0.98
N HIS A 60 -7.02 9.03 -1.78
CA HIS A 60 -7.02 8.89 -3.24
C HIS A 60 -5.60 8.82 -3.79
N ILE A 61 -5.41 7.93 -4.75
CA ILE A 61 -4.14 7.75 -5.46
C ILE A 61 -4.25 8.38 -6.87
N ALA A 62 -3.23 9.13 -7.28
CA ALA A 62 -3.10 9.64 -8.64
C ALA A 62 -1.76 9.22 -9.24
N THR A 63 -1.70 9.08 -10.57
CA THR A 63 -0.48 8.76 -11.29
C THR A 63 -0.20 9.77 -12.40
N ASN A 64 1.08 10.04 -12.66
CA ASN A 64 1.54 10.82 -13.81
C ASN A 64 2.87 10.25 -14.33
N GLY A 65 2.80 9.48 -15.41
CA GLY A 65 3.93 8.69 -15.90
C GLY A 65 4.41 7.69 -14.85
N ASP A 66 5.67 7.84 -14.43
CA ASP A 66 6.31 6.97 -13.44
C ASP A 66 6.09 7.41 -11.98
N LEU A 67 5.29 8.45 -11.75
CA LEU A 67 5.04 9.01 -10.43
C LEU A 67 3.70 8.55 -9.87
N LEU A 68 3.70 8.18 -8.59
CA LEU A 68 2.53 7.95 -7.76
C LEU A 68 2.41 9.12 -6.77
N PHE A 69 1.23 9.73 -6.72
CA PHE A 69 0.89 10.79 -5.77
C PHE A 69 -0.20 10.31 -4.82
N PHE A 70 -0.06 10.66 -3.56
CA PHE A 70 -1.03 10.37 -2.51
C PHE A 70 -0.97 11.46 -1.43
N SER A 71 -2.04 11.62 -0.68
CA SER A 71 -2.06 12.44 0.53
C SER A 71 -1.82 11.57 1.76
N ALA A 72 -0.95 12.07 2.65
CA ALA A 72 -0.66 11.47 3.93
C ALA A 72 -0.86 12.49 5.04
N ARG A 73 -1.11 12.01 6.26
CA ARG A 73 -1.08 12.85 7.46
C ARG A 73 0.32 12.74 8.07
N GLY A 74 0.91 13.88 8.41
CA GLY A 74 2.16 13.97 9.16
C GLY A 74 1.93 13.82 10.65
#